data_AF-A0A662WEH3-F1
#
_entry.id   AF-A0A662WEH3-F1
#
_cell.length_a   1.000
_cell.length_b   1.000
_cell.length_c   1.000
_cell.angle_alpha   90.00
_cell.angle_beta   90.00
_cell.angle_gamma   90.00
#
_symmetry.space_group_name_H-M   'P 1'
#
loop_
_entity.id
_entity.type
_entity.pdbx_description
1 polymer ?
#
loop_
_entity_poly.entity_id
_entity_poly.type
_entity_poly.pdbx_seq_one_letter_code
_entity_poly.pdbx_strand_id
1 'polypeptide(L)'
;MVALYKDLAKTAENVLKDDYDYSRKLKIKTKASNGVSFTTEGDMASNKAILAKLSGAFTHEGSGVVFKKLQVTTHGRLISEAELPNVFTKGLKLTAKVEDGSIAKNANAKRVGVFGWEYQQPHFSVNGSIDVGASILHKAAVYSYDNILLGAQTAFNFNKSAIVDHNVALSYRGNDFTATLQTKKKFNALSGSFHHHLSRDTVYSALFNYDLKSGQNQLSVGGRYDADNLTTYAGKVESDGHVSLALIQKIRPFLSLTTSAHVDVKNFDGDAHNDTDRFDGMLLNIAQSQHGIEPLLDTVFSFLRRKTDFFSGAEPQVIEDTILKCVRKQAALAEKDQFHKKQQETEKRKLREKKEAARKAAELEKKQKQEVKIPPPSPRFEEITDEKETETKEATPEQVSPVDSPAKADTEKADDEEDDGPPPAGNGGQTDKYVWTQTLQEAQVNFAVPAGTKSKQIDVDIRAGKLKVGLRGGETFVDGALYNKVKVDDSFWTLEDGNRICIYLQKDNQMEWWKTIIQGDPEINTQKVQPENSKLDDLDADTRQTVEKMMFDQRQKAMGLPTSDDMQKQDVLQKFMAQHPEMDFSKAKIN
;
A
#
# COMPACT_ATOMS: atom_id res chain seq x y z
N MET A 1 26.40 14.12 26.78
CA MET A 1 26.73 12.84 26.12
C MET A 1 26.11 12.86 24.74
N VAL A 2 26.82 12.38 23.72
CA VAL A 2 26.28 12.31 22.36
C VAL A 2 25.11 11.34 22.29
N ALA A 3 24.07 11.69 21.53
CA ALA A 3 22.93 10.81 21.30
C ALA A 3 23.34 9.54 20.56
N LEU A 4 22.56 8.47 20.73
CA LEU A 4 22.71 7.25 19.92
C LEU A 4 22.11 7.48 18.54
N TYR A 5 22.53 6.69 17.55
CA TYR A 5 22.00 6.78 16.18
C TYR A 5 20.47 6.71 16.15
N LYS A 6 19.89 5.76 16.90
CA LYS A 6 18.43 5.57 17.03
C LYS A 6 17.68 6.77 17.65
N ASP A 7 18.39 7.68 18.30
CA ASP A 7 17.81 8.83 18.99
C ASP A 7 17.98 10.14 18.19
N LEU A 8 18.61 10.12 17.00
CA LEU A 8 18.88 11.34 16.21
C LEU A 8 17.61 12.02 15.65
N ALA A 9 16.61 11.24 15.23
CA ALA A 9 15.33 11.75 14.72
C ALA A 9 14.19 11.66 15.75
N LYS A 10 14.45 11.01 16.90
CA LYS A 10 13.42 10.59 17.85
C LYS A 10 12.61 11.73 18.43
N THR A 11 13.23 12.88 18.70
CA THR A 11 12.51 14.04 19.25
C THR A 11 11.39 14.52 18.32
N ALA A 12 11.68 14.65 17.02
CA ALA A 12 10.69 15.04 16.03
C ALA A 12 9.61 13.96 15.88
N GLU A 13 10.03 12.68 15.83
CA GLU A 13 9.10 11.55 15.72
C GLU A 13 8.14 11.45 16.93
N ASN A 14 8.64 11.66 18.14
CA ASN A 14 7.84 11.60 19.37
C ASN A 14 6.75 12.68 19.38
N VAL A 15 7.05 13.91 18.98
CA VAL A 15 6.04 14.99 18.89
C VAL A 15 4.89 14.62 17.95
N LEU A 16 5.16 13.81 16.91
CA LEU A 16 4.19 13.39 15.89
C LEU A 16 3.56 12.01 16.14
N LYS A 17 3.95 11.31 17.20
CA LYS A 17 3.50 9.93 17.51
C LYS A 17 2.97 9.77 18.93
N ASP A 18 3.56 10.43 19.91
CA ASP A 18 3.19 10.28 21.32
C ASP A 18 1.79 10.89 21.57
N ASP A 19 1.01 10.21 22.42
CA ASP A 19 -0.37 10.57 22.86
C ASP A 19 -1.47 10.54 21.79
N TYR A 20 -1.15 10.34 20.51
CA TYR A 20 -2.13 10.03 19.46
C TYR A 20 -2.56 8.55 19.56
N ASP A 21 -3.32 8.21 20.60
CA ASP A 21 -3.73 6.85 20.91
C ASP A 21 -5.25 6.66 20.77
N TYR A 22 -5.66 6.09 19.63
CA TYR A 22 -7.08 5.87 19.31
C TYR A 22 -7.67 4.60 19.96
N SER A 23 -6.88 3.88 20.75
CA SER A 23 -7.37 2.71 21.51
C SER A 23 -8.11 3.13 22.78
N ARG A 24 -9.03 2.28 23.26
CA ARG A 24 -9.66 2.48 24.57
C ARG A 24 -8.76 1.84 25.63
N LYS A 25 -7.88 2.67 26.21
CA LYS A 25 -6.83 2.23 27.13
C LYS A 25 -7.04 2.77 28.55
N LEU A 26 -6.88 1.90 29.54
CA LEU A 26 -6.75 2.27 30.96
C LEU A 26 -5.35 1.88 31.44
N LYS A 27 -4.62 2.83 32.03
CA LYS A 27 -3.27 2.60 32.58
C LYS A 27 -3.18 3.11 34.00
N ILE A 28 -2.87 2.21 34.93
CA ILE A 28 -2.68 2.50 36.35
C ILE A 28 -1.21 2.24 36.69
N LYS A 29 -0.55 3.24 37.25
CA LYS A 29 0.83 3.13 37.75
C LYS A 29 0.84 3.34 39.25
N THR A 30 1.47 2.42 39.98
CA THR A 30 1.69 2.55 41.42
C THR A 30 3.16 2.33 41.72
N LYS A 31 3.64 2.90 42.82
CA LYS A 31 5.00 2.69 43.33
C LYS A 31 4.90 2.26 44.78
N ALA A 32 5.44 1.08 45.07
CA ALA A 32 5.50 0.56 46.43
C ALA A 32 6.59 1.29 47.24
N SER A 33 6.49 1.21 48.56
CA SER A 33 7.43 1.84 49.51
C SER A 33 8.87 1.34 49.33
N ASN A 34 9.04 0.10 48.89
CA ASN A 34 10.33 -0.50 48.55
C ASN A 34 10.88 -0.08 47.18
N GLY A 35 10.25 0.90 46.51
CA GLY A 35 10.72 1.46 45.24
C GLY A 35 10.26 0.72 43.98
N VAL A 36 9.66 -0.48 44.11
CA VAL A 36 9.14 -1.23 42.97
C VAL A 36 7.95 -0.49 42.36
N SER A 37 7.98 -0.30 41.04
CA SER A 37 6.91 0.31 40.28
C SER A 37 6.07 -0.76 39.58
N PHE A 38 4.76 -0.71 39.76
CA PHE A 38 3.80 -1.58 39.08
C PHE A 38 3.02 -0.77 38.05
N THR A 39 2.82 -1.33 36.87
CA THR A 39 1.94 -0.79 35.84
C THR A 39 0.93 -1.85 35.43
N THR A 40 -0.35 -1.56 35.63
CA THR A 40 -1.44 -2.36 35.08
C THR A 40 -2.05 -1.59 33.92
N GLU A 41 -2.14 -2.23 32.76
CA GLU A 41 -2.70 -1.65 31.54
C GLU A 41 -3.76 -2.57 30.98
N GLY A 42 -4.94 -2.05 30.64
CA GLY A 42 -5.95 -2.73 29.84
C GLY A 42 -6.14 -1.98 28.53
N ASP A 43 -5.99 -2.68 27.42
CA ASP A 43 -6.09 -2.12 26.07
C ASP A 43 -7.15 -2.89 25.28
N MET A 44 -8.21 -2.20 24.84
CA MET A 44 -9.29 -2.79 24.06
C MET A 44 -8.98 -2.65 22.56
N ALA A 45 -8.82 -3.79 21.90
CA ALA A 45 -8.65 -3.88 20.46
C ALA A 45 -9.96 -3.53 19.71
N SER A 46 -9.86 -3.29 18.40
CA SER A 46 -11.00 -2.99 17.52
C SER A 46 -12.09 -4.06 17.54
N ASN A 47 -11.71 -5.33 17.72
CA ASN A 47 -12.62 -6.47 17.89
C ASN A 47 -13.24 -6.57 19.29
N LYS A 48 -13.07 -5.54 20.14
CA LYS A 48 -13.50 -5.47 21.55
C LYS A 48 -12.80 -6.46 22.50
N ALA A 49 -11.82 -7.22 22.05
CA ALA A 49 -10.99 -8.03 22.93
C ALA A 49 -10.11 -7.13 23.80
N ILE A 50 -9.94 -7.49 25.07
CA ILE A 50 -9.13 -6.73 26.02
C ILE A 50 -7.80 -7.47 26.25
N LEU A 51 -6.70 -6.84 25.88
CA LEU A 51 -5.36 -7.26 26.27
C LEU A 51 -4.98 -6.55 27.56
N ALA A 52 -4.96 -7.29 28.67
CA ALA A 52 -4.45 -6.76 29.93
C ALA A 52 -2.97 -7.12 30.10
N LYS A 53 -2.21 -6.19 30.67
CA LYS A 53 -0.76 -6.26 30.88
C LYS A 53 -0.48 -5.87 32.32
N LEU A 54 0.28 -6.70 33.03
CA LEU A 54 0.82 -6.38 34.35
C LEU A 54 2.34 -6.27 34.21
N SER A 55 2.93 -5.15 34.61
CA SER A 55 4.37 -4.89 34.51
C SER A 55 4.96 -4.47 35.85
N GLY A 56 6.13 -4.99 36.19
CA GLY A 56 6.96 -4.53 37.30
C GLY A 56 8.25 -3.89 36.81
N ALA A 57 8.75 -2.89 37.53
CA ALA A 57 10.05 -2.27 37.28
C ALA A 57 10.73 -1.92 38.62
N PHE A 58 12.01 -2.24 38.76
CA PHE A 58 12.78 -1.95 39.97
C PHE A 58 14.29 -1.99 39.70
N THR A 59 15.07 -1.42 40.62
CA THR A 59 16.53 -1.54 40.61
C THR A 59 16.93 -2.51 41.72
N HIS A 60 17.69 -3.54 41.37
CA HIS A 60 18.25 -4.46 42.34
C HIS A 60 19.53 -3.85 42.92
N GLU A 61 19.45 -3.32 44.14
CA GLU A 61 20.53 -2.55 44.76
C GLU A 61 21.86 -3.33 44.85
N GLY A 62 21.81 -4.63 45.15
CA GLY A 62 23.02 -5.44 45.32
C GLY A 62 23.83 -5.68 44.04
N SER A 63 23.20 -5.66 42.86
CA SER A 63 23.89 -5.85 41.58
C SER A 63 23.93 -4.61 40.69
N GLY A 64 23.18 -3.56 41.04
CA GLY A 64 23.00 -2.36 40.20
C GLY A 64 22.15 -2.60 38.96
N VAL A 65 21.61 -3.81 38.75
CA VAL A 65 20.76 -4.13 37.59
C VAL A 65 19.43 -3.42 37.73
N VAL A 66 19.04 -2.71 36.67
CA VAL A 66 17.74 -2.03 36.55
C VAL A 66 16.82 -2.92 35.71
N PHE A 67 15.86 -3.57 36.36
CA PHE A 67 14.77 -4.26 35.68
C PHE A 67 13.74 -3.23 35.22
N LYS A 68 13.80 -2.86 33.94
CA LYS A 68 12.93 -1.84 33.34
C LYS A 68 11.51 -2.32 33.14
N LYS A 69 11.33 -3.60 32.82
CA LYS A 69 10.03 -4.17 32.51
C LYS A 69 10.05 -5.67 32.74
N LEU A 70 9.33 -6.14 33.75
CA LEU A 70 8.92 -7.54 33.90
C LEU A 70 7.42 -7.58 33.66
N GLN A 71 7.00 -7.99 32.48
CA GLN A 71 5.61 -7.91 32.05
C GLN A 71 5.03 -9.29 31.74
N VAL A 72 3.80 -9.50 32.22
CA VAL A 72 2.94 -10.61 31.81
C VAL A 72 1.69 -10.04 31.15
N THR A 73 1.20 -10.73 30.14
CA THR A 73 -0.05 -10.38 29.43
C THR A 73 -1.13 -11.43 29.65
N THR A 74 -2.39 -11.07 29.46
CA THR A 74 -3.52 -12.04 29.52
C THR A 74 -3.46 -13.13 28.47
N HIS A 75 -2.62 -12.95 27.44
CA HIS A 75 -2.34 -13.97 26.42
C HIS A 75 -1.20 -14.92 26.83
N GLY A 76 -0.75 -14.85 28.09
CA GLY A 76 0.31 -15.70 28.61
C GLY A 76 1.72 -15.32 28.14
N ARG A 77 1.90 -14.16 27.50
CA ARG A 77 3.24 -13.70 27.08
C ARG A 77 4.02 -13.10 28.24
N LEU A 78 5.30 -13.45 28.33
CA LEU A 78 6.26 -12.92 29.27
C LEU A 78 7.31 -12.07 28.55
N ILE A 79 7.52 -10.86 29.05
CA ILE A 79 8.50 -9.89 28.53
C ILE A 79 9.39 -9.45 29.69
N SER A 80 10.70 -9.57 29.53
CA SER A 80 11.70 -9.12 30.48
C SER A 80 12.68 -8.17 29.80
N GLU A 81 12.83 -6.96 30.34
CA GLU A 81 13.81 -5.96 29.92
C GLU A 81 14.62 -5.53 31.15
N ALA A 82 15.94 -5.70 31.07
CA ALA A 82 16.88 -5.30 32.09
C ALA A 82 18.03 -4.51 31.47
N GLU A 83 18.61 -3.61 32.25
CA GLU A 83 19.84 -2.92 31.89
C GLU A 83 20.77 -2.81 33.09
N LEU A 84 22.07 -2.77 32.80
CA LEU A 84 23.11 -2.52 33.78
C LEU A 84 23.89 -1.29 33.32
N PRO A 85 23.69 -0.13 33.97
CA PRO A 85 24.38 1.10 33.60
C PRO A 85 25.80 1.16 34.18
N ASN A 86 26.69 1.85 33.48
CA ASN A 86 28.08 2.12 33.87
C ASN A 86 28.88 0.85 34.20
N VAL A 87 28.71 -0.20 33.40
CA VAL A 87 29.45 -1.46 33.52
C VAL A 87 30.91 -1.22 33.15
N PHE A 88 31.84 -1.54 34.03
CA PHE A 88 33.31 -1.32 33.91
C PHE A 88 33.76 0.15 33.78
N THR A 89 33.00 1.00 33.11
CA THR A 89 33.32 2.41 32.90
C THR A 89 32.06 3.27 32.74
N LYS A 90 32.19 4.57 33.02
CA LYS A 90 31.10 5.54 32.88
C LYS A 90 30.66 5.64 31.42
N GLY A 91 29.34 5.59 31.21
CA GLY A 91 28.75 5.69 29.87
C GLY A 91 28.64 4.36 29.12
N LEU A 92 29.20 3.26 29.63
CA LEU A 92 28.97 1.91 29.10
C LEU A 92 27.75 1.28 29.79
N LYS A 93 26.71 0.95 29.02
CA LYS A 93 25.47 0.34 29.49
C LYS A 93 25.22 -0.95 28.74
N LEU A 94 24.91 -2.02 29.46
CA LEU A 94 24.46 -3.29 28.89
C LEU A 94 22.96 -3.41 29.01
N THR A 95 22.30 -3.99 28.00
CA THR A 95 20.86 -4.18 27.96
C THR A 95 20.52 -5.61 27.56
N ALA A 96 19.51 -6.20 28.17
CA ALA A 96 18.98 -7.50 27.78
C ALA A 96 17.45 -7.40 27.67
N LYS A 97 16.90 -7.93 26.58
CA LYS A 97 15.46 -8.06 26.36
C LYS A 97 15.14 -9.49 25.96
N VAL A 98 14.20 -10.10 26.65
CA VAL A 98 13.72 -11.46 26.38
C VAL A 98 12.19 -11.45 26.29
N GLU A 99 11.66 -12.10 25.26
CA GLU A 99 10.24 -12.43 25.12
C GLU A 99 10.10 -13.92 24.82
N ASP A 100 9.23 -14.60 25.55
CA ASP A 100 9.00 -16.05 25.46
C ASP A 100 8.23 -16.49 24.19
N GLY A 101 7.63 -15.54 23.49
CA GLY A 101 6.81 -15.77 22.28
C GLY A 101 5.34 -16.01 22.63
N SER A 102 4.64 -16.82 21.85
CA SER A 102 3.34 -17.38 22.24
C SER A 102 3.25 -18.85 21.85
N ILE A 103 2.60 -19.64 22.70
CA ILE A 103 2.28 -21.06 22.47
C ILE A 103 0.82 -21.21 21.97
N ALA A 104 0.04 -20.12 21.98
CA ALA A 104 -1.35 -20.16 21.54
C ALA A 104 -1.43 -20.46 20.04
N LYS A 105 -2.26 -21.46 19.68
CA LYS A 105 -2.62 -21.75 18.28
C LYS A 105 -3.23 -20.45 17.71
N ASN A 106 -2.60 -19.86 16.69
CA ASN A 106 -2.94 -18.58 16.03
C ASN A 106 -2.22 -17.30 16.53
N ALA A 107 -1.28 -17.40 17.46
CA ALA A 107 -0.48 -16.24 17.85
C ALA A 107 0.89 -16.25 17.16
N ASN A 108 1.08 -15.39 16.14
CA ASN A 108 2.36 -15.18 15.42
C ASN A 108 3.44 -14.46 16.26
N ALA A 109 3.40 -14.59 17.59
CA ALA A 109 4.35 -13.94 18.48
C ALA A 109 5.65 -14.76 18.58
N LYS A 110 6.69 -14.27 17.90
CA LYS A 110 8.02 -14.89 17.91
C LYS A 110 8.72 -14.70 19.26
N ARG A 111 9.58 -15.66 19.62
CA ARG A 111 10.57 -15.49 20.69
C ARG A 111 11.53 -14.36 20.33
N VAL A 112 11.85 -13.51 21.29
CA VAL A 112 12.79 -12.40 21.12
C VAL A 112 13.88 -12.56 22.16
N GLY A 113 15.14 -12.47 21.72
CA GLY A 113 16.29 -12.46 22.61
C GLY A 113 17.28 -11.43 22.09
N VAL A 114 17.33 -10.27 22.72
CA VAL A 114 18.19 -9.16 22.31
C VAL A 114 19.15 -8.82 23.42
N PHE A 115 20.44 -8.94 23.13
CA PHE A 115 21.50 -8.45 24.00
C PHE A 115 22.14 -7.23 23.35
N GLY A 116 22.29 -6.15 24.11
CA GLY A 116 22.77 -4.87 23.59
C GLY A 116 23.80 -4.21 24.50
N TRP A 117 24.57 -3.33 23.91
CA TRP A 117 25.53 -2.47 24.58
C TRP A 117 25.48 -1.08 23.98
N GLU A 118 25.62 -0.07 24.84
CA GLU A 118 25.63 1.34 24.48
C GLU A 118 26.80 2.00 25.20
N TYR A 119 27.68 2.66 24.48
CA TYR A 119 28.81 3.41 25.01
C TYR A 119 28.71 4.87 24.57
N GLN A 120 28.49 5.77 25.52
CA GLN A 120 28.31 7.20 25.25
C GLN A 120 29.40 8.03 25.90
N GLN A 121 30.01 8.91 25.11
CA GLN A 121 31.03 9.88 25.53
C GLN A 121 30.61 11.30 25.13
N PRO A 122 31.37 12.36 25.51
CA PRO A 122 31.03 13.74 25.14
C PRO A 122 31.00 14.02 23.63
N HIS A 123 31.86 13.36 22.84
CA HIS A 123 32.00 13.62 21.39
C HIS A 123 31.66 12.42 20.49
N PHE A 124 31.41 11.24 21.05
CA PHE A 124 30.97 10.10 20.25
C PHE A 124 30.06 9.17 21.06
N SER A 125 29.30 8.36 20.33
CA SER A 125 28.56 7.23 20.88
C SER A 125 28.71 6.03 19.96
N VAL A 126 28.74 4.84 20.54
CA VAL A 126 28.74 3.57 19.82
C VAL A 126 27.73 2.65 20.50
N ASN A 127 26.87 2.00 19.73
CA ASN A 127 25.98 0.99 20.26
C ASN A 127 25.92 -0.21 19.33
N GLY A 128 25.56 -1.35 19.90
CA GLY A 128 25.27 -2.55 19.15
C GLY A 128 24.30 -3.45 19.88
N SER A 129 23.71 -4.37 19.14
CA SER A 129 22.85 -5.40 19.70
C SER A 129 22.85 -6.63 18.84
N ILE A 130 22.73 -7.80 19.47
CA ILE A 130 22.52 -9.07 18.82
C ILE A 130 21.08 -9.49 19.10
N ASP A 131 20.27 -9.58 18.06
CA ASP A 131 18.98 -10.25 18.08
C ASP A 131 19.19 -11.72 17.70
N VAL A 132 19.12 -12.60 18.70
CA VAL A 132 19.32 -14.04 18.54
C VAL A 132 18.17 -14.66 17.73
N GLY A 133 16.93 -14.17 17.91
CA GLY A 133 15.76 -14.70 17.24
C GLY A 133 15.73 -14.34 15.75
N ALA A 134 16.08 -13.10 15.41
CA ALA A 134 16.20 -12.67 14.01
C ALA A 134 17.55 -13.06 13.37
N SER A 135 18.51 -13.46 14.18
CA SER A 135 19.89 -13.71 13.79
C SER A 135 20.57 -12.49 13.15
N ILE A 136 20.40 -11.33 13.77
CA ILE A 136 20.89 -10.04 13.27
C ILE A 136 21.78 -9.36 14.31
N LEU A 137 22.96 -8.92 13.89
CA LEU A 137 23.85 -8.04 14.62
C LEU A 137 23.68 -6.60 14.12
N HIS A 138 23.20 -5.72 14.98
CA HIS A 138 23.14 -4.29 14.75
C HIS A 138 24.37 -3.61 15.34
N LYS A 139 24.94 -2.65 14.62
CA LYS A 139 25.98 -1.74 15.11
C LYS A 139 25.70 -0.34 14.60
N ALA A 140 25.91 0.65 15.44
CA ALA A 140 25.85 2.04 15.05
C ALA A 140 26.87 2.88 15.81
N ALA A 141 27.28 3.97 15.20
CA ALA A 141 28.17 4.96 15.78
C ALA A 141 27.70 6.36 15.41
N VAL A 142 27.91 7.32 16.31
CA VAL A 142 27.66 8.74 16.09
C VAL A 142 28.87 9.51 16.57
N TYR A 143 29.35 10.45 15.77
CA TYR A 143 30.37 11.43 16.14
C TYR A 143 29.75 12.83 16.16
N SER A 144 30.12 13.63 17.15
CA SER A 144 29.61 14.99 17.35
C SER A 144 30.78 15.97 17.35
N TYR A 145 30.68 16.99 16.48
CA TYR A 145 31.59 18.12 16.44
C TYR A 145 30.76 19.40 16.38
N ASP A 146 30.97 20.28 17.36
CA ASP A 146 30.09 21.43 17.65
C ASP A 146 28.61 21.00 17.68
N ASN A 147 27.80 21.57 16.78
CA ASN A 147 26.37 21.33 16.66
C ASN A 147 26.02 20.26 15.61
N ILE A 148 27.01 19.64 14.98
CA ILE A 148 26.83 18.64 13.92
C ILE A 148 27.07 17.25 14.48
N LEU A 149 26.14 16.35 14.21
CA LEU A 149 26.21 14.92 14.53
C LEU A 149 26.17 14.11 13.24
N LEU A 150 27.20 13.29 13.05
CA LEU A 150 27.30 12.35 11.94
C LEU A 150 27.14 10.94 12.48
N GLY A 151 26.16 10.22 11.98
CA GLY A 151 25.82 8.87 12.40
C GLY A 151 25.88 7.87 11.25
N ALA A 152 26.30 6.64 11.55
CA ALA A 152 26.18 5.51 10.65
C ALA A 152 25.67 4.29 11.42
N GLN A 153 24.84 3.48 10.77
CA GLN A 153 24.42 2.18 11.27
C GLN A 153 24.58 1.08 10.23
N THR A 154 24.73 -0.14 10.71
CA THR A 154 24.72 -1.36 9.91
C THR A 154 24.00 -2.48 10.67
N ALA A 155 23.36 -3.37 9.92
CA ALA A 155 22.78 -4.60 10.42
C ALA A 155 23.26 -5.76 9.55
N PHE A 156 23.85 -6.77 10.19
CA PHE A 156 24.38 -7.96 9.53
C PHE A 156 23.59 -9.19 9.97
N ASN A 157 23.05 -9.96 9.02
CA ASN A 157 22.40 -11.23 9.31
C ASN A 157 23.43 -12.36 9.18
N PHE A 158 23.71 -13.05 10.27
CA PHE A 158 24.76 -14.08 10.29
C PHE A 158 24.30 -15.43 9.73
N ASN A 159 22.99 -15.69 9.62
CA ASN A 159 22.50 -16.89 8.92
C ASN A 159 22.61 -16.71 7.40
N LYS A 160 22.39 -15.49 6.90
CA LYS A 160 22.49 -15.16 5.47
C LYS A 160 23.90 -14.72 5.06
N SER A 161 24.82 -14.56 6.02
CA SER A 161 26.14 -13.96 5.82
C SER A 161 26.10 -12.65 5.02
N ALA A 162 25.11 -11.80 5.29
CA ALA A 162 24.82 -10.63 4.45
C ALA A 162 24.43 -9.38 5.27
N ILE A 163 24.80 -8.21 4.75
CA ILE A 163 24.32 -6.92 5.28
C ILE A 163 22.84 -6.75 4.90
N VAL A 164 21.99 -6.66 5.93
CA VAL A 164 20.54 -6.54 5.79
C VAL A 164 20.01 -5.15 6.06
N ASP A 165 20.83 -4.24 6.60
CA ASP A 165 20.54 -2.81 6.63
C ASP A 165 21.84 -2.02 6.76
N HIS A 166 21.89 -0.80 6.21
CA HIS A 166 22.99 0.13 6.40
C HIS A 166 22.51 1.52 6.02
N ASN A 167 22.71 2.50 6.91
CA ASN A 167 22.21 3.85 6.70
C ASN A 167 23.13 4.87 7.37
N VAL A 168 23.04 6.11 6.91
CA VAL A 168 23.77 7.26 7.45
C VAL A 168 22.79 8.34 7.89
N ALA A 169 23.21 9.17 8.82
CA ALA A 169 22.43 10.29 9.32
C ALA A 169 23.35 11.50 9.55
N LEU A 170 22.85 12.68 9.21
CA LEU A 170 23.42 13.97 9.52
C LEU A 170 22.39 14.74 10.33
N SER A 171 22.75 15.19 11.53
CA SER A 171 21.88 15.98 12.39
C SER A 171 22.59 17.27 12.79
N TYR A 172 21.86 18.38 12.72
CA TYR A 172 22.29 19.67 13.25
C TYR A 172 21.40 20.03 14.45
N ARG A 173 22.03 20.37 15.57
CA ARG A 173 21.36 20.80 16.80
C ARG A 173 21.67 22.25 17.10
N GLY A 174 20.72 23.13 16.81
CA GLY A 174 20.74 24.51 17.27
C GLY A 174 20.33 24.61 18.75
N ASN A 175 20.19 25.84 19.23
CA ASN A 175 19.79 26.12 20.62
C ASN A 175 18.32 25.76 20.88
N ASP A 176 17.46 26.01 19.90
CA ASP A 176 16.00 25.84 19.96
C ASP A 176 15.47 24.84 18.92
N PHE A 177 16.29 24.39 17.97
CA PHE A 177 15.85 23.45 16.93
C PHE A 177 16.82 22.30 16.70
N THR A 178 16.31 21.23 16.11
CA THR A 178 17.10 20.09 15.60
C THR A 178 16.60 19.72 14.22
N ALA A 179 17.51 19.61 13.26
CA ALA A 179 17.22 19.13 11.92
C ALA A 179 18.05 17.87 11.67
N THR A 180 17.41 16.78 11.24
CA THR A 180 18.08 15.50 10.98
C THR A 180 17.69 14.99 9.60
N LEU A 181 18.68 14.71 8.77
CA LEU A 181 18.55 14.02 7.49
C LEU A 181 19.19 12.64 7.62
N GLN A 182 18.47 11.58 7.27
CA GLN A 182 18.97 10.21 7.35
C GLN A 182 18.48 9.36 6.20
N THR A 183 19.29 8.39 5.79
CA THR A 183 18.85 7.33 4.88
C THR A 183 18.15 6.23 5.66
N LYS A 184 17.26 5.47 5.00
CA LYS A 184 16.54 4.34 5.55
C LYS A 184 16.47 3.21 4.50
N LYS A 185 16.15 2.00 4.95
CA LYS A 185 15.93 0.80 4.11
C LYS A 185 17.10 0.52 3.15
N LYS A 186 18.35 0.49 3.63
CA LYS A 186 19.56 0.35 2.79
C LYS A 186 19.66 1.43 1.72
N PHE A 187 19.62 2.71 2.11
CA PHE A 187 19.64 3.85 1.17
C PHE A 187 18.48 3.90 0.16
N ASN A 188 17.45 3.06 0.28
CA ASN A 188 16.28 3.10 -0.61
C ASN A 188 15.21 4.08 -0.14
N ALA A 189 15.43 4.77 0.98
CA ALA A 189 14.55 5.83 1.43
C ALA A 189 15.36 6.97 2.07
N LEU A 190 14.85 8.19 1.95
CA LEU A 190 15.35 9.38 2.60
C LEU A 190 14.33 9.82 3.66
N SER A 191 14.81 10.24 4.82
CA SER A 191 13.98 10.72 5.91
C SER A 191 14.56 12.02 6.45
N GLY A 192 13.83 13.11 6.29
CA GLY A 192 14.14 14.42 6.86
C GLY A 192 13.23 14.68 8.05
N SER A 193 13.78 15.18 9.15
CA SER A 193 13.01 15.57 10.31
C SER A 193 13.48 16.91 10.86
N PHE A 194 12.53 17.69 11.36
CA PHE A 194 12.76 18.98 11.96
C PHE A 194 11.96 19.06 13.26
N HIS A 195 12.59 19.58 14.31
CA HIS A 195 11.97 19.84 15.60
C HIS A 195 12.36 21.24 16.04
N HIS A 196 11.41 22.05 16.46
CA HIS A 196 11.63 23.43 16.89
C HIS A 196 10.85 23.72 18.17
N HIS A 197 11.54 24.25 19.16
CA HIS A 197 10.99 24.76 20.40
C HIS A 197 10.72 26.26 20.24
N LEU A 198 9.52 26.59 19.77
CA LEU A 198 9.14 27.97 19.42
C LEU A 198 9.05 28.87 20.66
N SER A 199 8.56 28.30 21.76
CA SER A 199 8.38 28.99 23.03
C SER A 199 8.45 27.95 24.16
N ARG A 200 8.39 28.41 25.42
CA ARG A 200 8.39 27.51 26.59
C ARG A 200 7.28 26.47 26.55
N ASP A 201 6.16 26.80 25.92
CA ASP A 201 4.93 26.04 25.95
C ASP A 201 4.56 25.47 24.57
N THR A 202 5.35 25.74 23.52
CA THR A 202 5.01 25.36 22.15
C THR A 202 6.17 24.70 21.43
N VAL A 203 5.93 23.49 20.94
CA VAL A 203 6.85 22.76 20.07
C VAL A 203 6.21 22.43 18.73
N TYR A 204 7.02 22.47 17.70
CA TYR A 204 6.65 22.14 16.32
C TYR A 204 7.60 21.08 15.79
N SER A 205 7.08 20.16 14.99
CA SER A 205 7.87 19.13 14.32
C SER A 205 7.35 18.84 12.92
N ALA A 206 8.26 18.52 12.02
CA ALA A 206 7.96 17.99 10.70
C ALA A 206 8.78 16.72 10.45
N LEU A 207 8.19 15.75 9.76
CA LEU A 207 8.83 14.52 9.34
C LEU A 207 8.45 14.25 7.88
N PHE A 208 9.45 14.23 7.01
CA PHE A 208 9.31 13.87 5.61
C PHE A 208 9.99 12.52 5.38
N ASN A 209 9.27 11.57 4.80
CA ASN A 209 9.79 10.30 4.34
C ASN A 209 9.57 10.18 2.84
N TYR A 210 10.61 9.78 2.11
CA TYR A 210 10.58 9.58 0.66
C TYR A 210 11.23 8.24 0.34
N ASP A 211 10.49 7.33 -0.30
CA ASP A 211 11.00 6.05 -0.77
C ASP A 211 11.55 6.22 -2.19
N LEU A 212 12.88 6.08 -2.33
CA LEU A 212 13.60 6.31 -3.59
C LEU A 212 13.30 5.25 -4.66
N LYS A 213 12.72 4.11 -4.28
CA LYS A 213 12.36 3.03 -5.22
C LYS A 213 10.96 3.19 -5.76
N SER A 214 10.01 3.45 -4.87
CA SER A 214 8.58 3.54 -5.25
C SER A 214 8.16 4.95 -5.65
N GLY A 215 8.86 5.99 -5.20
CA GLY A 215 8.39 7.38 -5.31
C GLY A 215 7.48 7.81 -4.16
N GLN A 216 7.04 6.85 -3.34
CA GLN A 216 6.09 7.09 -2.26
C GLN A 216 6.68 8.08 -1.27
N ASN A 217 5.86 9.06 -0.91
CA ASN A 217 6.27 10.10 0.02
C ASN A 217 5.17 10.40 1.04
N GLN A 218 5.61 10.75 2.24
CA GLN A 218 4.72 11.14 3.32
C GLN A 218 5.37 12.30 4.08
N LEU A 219 4.63 13.40 4.18
CA LEU A 219 4.97 14.54 5.02
C LEU A 219 4.00 14.58 6.19
N SER A 220 4.52 14.51 7.41
CA SER A 220 3.78 14.72 8.65
C SER A 220 4.24 16.03 9.28
N VAL A 221 3.31 16.93 9.58
CA VAL A 221 3.58 18.21 10.24
C VAL A 221 2.67 18.34 11.43
N GLY A 222 3.20 18.77 12.57
CA GLY A 222 2.41 18.89 13.77
C GLY A 222 3.15 19.59 14.89
N GLY A 223 2.47 19.70 16.03
CA GLY A 223 3.01 20.37 17.18
C GLY A 223 2.24 20.05 18.44
N ARG A 224 2.77 20.56 19.54
CA ARG A 224 2.17 20.48 20.87
C ARG A 224 2.21 21.85 21.51
N TYR A 225 1.12 22.17 22.18
CA TYR A 225 0.91 23.42 22.88
C TYR A 225 0.40 23.13 24.29
N ASP A 226 1.24 23.43 25.28
CA ASP A 226 0.88 23.39 26.69
C ASP A 226 0.12 24.68 27.01
N ALA A 227 -1.21 24.65 26.93
CA ALA A 227 -2.04 25.83 27.18
C ALA A 227 -1.95 26.29 28.64
N ASP A 228 -1.79 25.33 29.56
CA ASP A 228 -1.54 25.57 30.98
C ASP A 228 -0.88 24.33 31.62
N ASN A 229 -0.64 24.35 32.93
CA ASN A 229 0.00 23.23 33.66
C ASN A 229 -0.79 21.90 33.64
N LEU A 230 -2.09 21.97 33.32
CA LEU A 230 -3.05 20.87 33.32
C LEU A 230 -3.46 20.44 31.91
N THR A 231 -3.36 21.31 30.91
CA THR A 231 -3.96 21.14 29.58
C THR A 231 -2.92 21.22 28.48
N THR A 232 -2.78 20.15 27.71
CA THR A 232 -1.92 20.11 26.51
C THR A 232 -2.77 19.78 25.28
N TYR A 233 -2.64 20.57 24.23
CA TYR A 233 -3.16 20.30 22.91
C TYR A 233 -2.04 19.76 22.01
N ALA A 234 -2.31 18.72 21.25
CA ALA A 234 -1.42 18.21 20.23
C ALA A 234 -2.21 18.05 18.92
N GLY A 235 -1.60 18.44 17.81
CA GLY A 235 -2.20 18.29 16.49
C GLY A 235 -1.16 17.92 15.45
N LYS A 236 -1.55 17.06 14.52
CA LYS A 236 -0.74 16.75 13.33
C LYS A 236 -1.61 16.59 12.09
N VAL A 237 -1.01 16.87 10.95
CA VAL A 237 -1.57 16.71 9.61
C VAL A 237 -0.56 15.89 8.79
N GLU A 238 -1.07 14.94 8.04
CA GLU A 238 -0.30 14.07 7.17
C GLU A 238 -0.70 14.33 5.70
N SER A 239 0.26 14.28 4.78
CA SER A 239 0.05 14.58 3.35
C SER A 239 -0.90 13.59 2.66
N ASP A 240 -1.17 12.45 3.29
CA ASP A 240 -2.15 11.48 2.86
C ASP A 240 -3.60 11.88 3.20
N GLY A 241 -3.82 13.03 3.85
CA GLY A 241 -5.15 13.57 4.13
C GLY A 241 -5.64 13.33 5.56
N HIS A 242 -4.83 12.71 6.41
CA HIS A 242 -5.22 12.48 7.80
C HIS A 242 -4.88 13.67 8.70
N VAL A 243 -5.84 14.05 9.53
CA VAL A 243 -5.68 15.02 10.61
C VAL A 243 -5.88 14.30 11.94
N SER A 244 -4.93 14.46 12.85
CA SER A 244 -5.01 13.89 14.19
C SER A 244 -4.92 14.97 15.25
N LEU A 245 -5.79 14.90 16.24
CA LEU A 245 -5.81 15.81 17.38
C LEU A 245 -5.76 14.99 18.66
N ALA A 246 -5.05 15.50 19.68
CA ALA A 246 -5.06 14.94 21.02
C ALA A 246 -5.17 16.07 22.06
N LEU A 247 -6.05 15.87 23.04
CA LEU A 247 -6.22 16.71 24.23
C LEU A 247 -5.80 15.88 25.44
N ILE A 248 -4.84 16.39 26.20
CA ILE A 248 -4.37 15.79 27.44
C ILE A 248 -4.76 16.72 28.59
N GLN A 249 -5.67 16.26 29.44
CA GLN A 249 -6.17 16.99 30.60
C GLN A 249 -5.77 16.30 31.90
N LYS A 250 -4.97 16.95 32.73
CA LYS A 250 -4.72 16.53 34.11
C LYS A 250 -5.90 16.98 34.97
N ILE A 251 -6.75 16.03 35.36
CA ILE A 251 -7.94 16.28 36.19
C ILE A 251 -7.52 16.44 37.66
N ARG A 252 -6.58 15.58 38.10
CA ARG A 252 -5.91 15.64 39.40
C ARG A 252 -4.44 15.27 39.24
N PRO A 253 -3.56 15.53 40.22
CA PRO A 253 -2.12 15.24 40.08
C PRO A 253 -1.78 13.80 39.67
N PHE A 254 -2.65 12.83 39.97
CA PHE A 254 -2.50 11.40 39.69
C PHE A 254 -3.53 10.86 38.68
N LEU A 255 -4.32 11.72 38.05
CA LEU A 255 -5.34 11.35 37.06
C LEU A 255 -5.26 12.26 35.85
N SER A 256 -4.88 11.69 34.71
CA SER A 256 -4.88 12.33 33.40
C SER A 256 -5.86 11.64 32.46
N LEU A 257 -6.66 12.44 31.75
CA LEU A 257 -7.52 11.99 30.66
C LEU A 257 -6.89 12.45 29.34
N THR A 258 -6.62 11.50 28.45
CA THR A 258 -6.19 11.78 27.08
C THR A 258 -7.32 11.43 26.13
N THR A 259 -7.72 12.35 25.28
CA THR A 259 -8.73 12.15 24.23
C THR A 259 -8.10 12.45 22.89
N SER A 260 -8.15 11.52 21.96
CA SER A 260 -7.59 11.70 20.62
C SER A 260 -8.61 11.38 19.54
N ALA A 261 -8.53 12.13 18.44
CA ALA A 261 -9.35 11.93 17.24
C ALA A 261 -8.42 11.80 16.02
N HIS A 262 -8.83 10.95 15.08
CA HIS A 262 -8.18 10.77 13.79
C HIS A 262 -9.26 10.93 12.71
N VAL A 263 -9.03 11.81 11.76
CA VAL A 263 -10.01 12.17 10.73
C VAL A 263 -9.34 12.06 9.37
N ASP A 264 -9.91 11.25 8.48
CA ASP A 264 -9.57 11.25 7.06
C ASP A 264 -10.34 12.38 6.38
N VAL A 265 -9.64 13.47 6.05
CA VAL A 265 -10.26 14.66 5.47
C VAL A 265 -10.56 14.47 3.98
N LYS A 266 -9.91 13.52 3.30
CA LYS A 266 -10.24 13.20 1.90
C LYS A 266 -11.61 12.54 1.79
N ASN A 267 -11.98 11.79 2.82
CA ASN A 267 -13.27 11.14 2.95
C ASN A 267 -14.14 11.81 4.03
N PHE A 268 -14.04 13.14 4.19
CA PHE A 268 -14.82 13.86 5.20
C PHE A 268 -16.34 13.80 4.96
N ASP A 269 -16.74 13.77 3.69
CA ASP A 269 -18.14 13.54 3.26
C ASP A 269 -18.50 12.06 3.21
N GLY A 270 -17.50 11.17 3.26
CA GLY A 270 -17.67 9.73 3.38
C GLY A 270 -17.98 9.40 4.84
N ASP A 271 -19.00 8.59 5.06
CA ASP A 271 -19.61 8.30 6.35
C ASP A 271 -18.71 7.44 7.27
N ALA A 272 -17.41 7.74 7.42
CA ALA A 272 -16.50 7.09 8.37
C ALA A 272 -16.92 7.26 9.85
N HIS A 273 -18.01 8.00 10.10
CA HIS A 273 -18.65 8.20 11.40
C HIS A 273 -20.10 7.68 11.46
N ASN A 274 -20.59 6.99 10.43
CA ASN A 274 -21.92 6.39 10.41
C ASN A 274 -21.79 4.86 10.44
N ASP A 275 -22.41 4.23 11.43
CA ASP A 275 -22.51 2.77 11.61
C ASP A 275 -23.35 2.08 10.52
N THR A 276 -23.63 2.74 9.38
CA THR A 276 -24.52 2.25 8.32
C THR A 276 -23.97 1.04 7.61
N ASP A 277 -22.69 1.07 7.26
CA ASP A 277 -22.05 0.05 6.41
C ASP A 277 -21.72 -1.24 7.17
N ARG A 278 -21.83 -1.19 8.51
CA ARG A 278 -21.56 -2.32 9.40
C ARG A 278 -22.44 -3.54 9.08
N PHE A 279 -23.65 -3.32 8.57
CA PHE A 279 -24.60 -4.39 8.25
C PHE A 279 -24.63 -4.75 6.77
N ASP A 280 -23.96 -3.99 5.91
CA ASP A 280 -24.03 -4.17 4.45
C ASP A 280 -23.57 -5.54 4.01
N GLY A 281 -22.47 -6.06 4.57
CA GLY A 281 -22.02 -7.42 4.26
C GLY A 281 -23.06 -8.51 4.61
N MET A 282 -23.80 -8.34 5.71
CA MET A 282 -24.86 -9.27 6.08
C MET A 282 -26.10 -9.11 5.19
N LEU A 283 -26.50 -7.87 4.90
CA LEU A 283 -27.64 -7.57 4.05
C LEU A 283 -27.39 -8.00 2.60
N LEU A 284 -26.17 -7.86 2.11
CA LEU A 284 -25.76 -8.27 0.77
C LEU A 284 -25.77 -9.79 0.62
N ASN A 285 -25.34 -10.53 1.65
CA ASN A 285 -25.48 -11.99 1.68
C ASN A 285 -26.96 -12.44 1.63
N ILE A 286 -27.85 -11.76 2.35
CA ILE A 286 -29.28 -12.05 2.29
C ILE A 286 -29.83 -11.68 0.91
N ALA A 287 -29.47 -10.50 0.37
CA ALA A 287 -29.89 -10.05 -0.96
C ALA A 287 -29.42 -10.98 -2.08
N GLN A 288 -28.21 -11.54 -2.00
CA GLN A 288 -27.71 -12.53 -2.96
C GLN A 288 -28.44 -13.86 -2.85
N SER A 289 -28.88 -14.25 -1.65
CA SER A 289 -29.69 -15.46 -1.45
C SER A 289 -31.13 -15.32 -1.96
N GLN A 290 -31.63 -14.09 -2.11
CA GLN A 290 -33.00 -13.79 -2.52
C GLN A 290 -33.02 -13.28 -3.97
N HIS A 291 -33.77 -13.91 -4.86
CA HIS A 291 -33.79 -13.54 -6.28
C HIS A 291 -34.73 -12.33 -6.52
N GLY A 292 -34.37 -11.17 -5.99
CA GLY A 292 -35.08 -9.90 -6.19
C GLY A 292 -35.34 -9.11 -4.90
N ILE A 293 -35.80 -7.87 -5.08
CA ILE A 293 -36.06 -6.94 -3.97
C ILE A 293 -37.32 -7.34 -3.18
N GLU A 294 -38.37 -7.79 -3.86
CA GLU A 294 -39.62 -8.19 -3.20
C GLU A 294 -39.44 -9.39 -2.25
N PRO A 295 -38.77 -10.49 -2.62
CA PRO A 295 -38.48 -11.60 -1.69
C PRO A 295 -37.55 -11.20 -0.54
N LEU A 296 -36.62 -10.27 -0.77
CA LEU A 296 -35.76 -9.72 0.27
C LEU A 296 -36.58 -8.94 1.31
N LEU A 297 -37.46 -8.05 0.86
CA LEU A 297 -38.35 -7.30 1.73
C LEU A 297 -39.34 -8.22 2.46
N ASP A 298 -39.87 -9.24 1.78
CA ASP A 298 -40.72 -10.25 2.43
C ASP A 298 -39.95 -10.99 3.52
N THR A 299 -38.69 -11.37 3.30
CA THR A 299 -37.85 -11.99 4.33
C THR A 299 -37.68 -11.10 5.57
N VAL A 300 -37.45 -9.80 5.36
CA VAL A 300 -37.33 -8.80 6.44
C VAL A 300 -38.66 -8.63 7.18
N PHE A 301 -39.77 -8.46 6.48
CA PHE A 301 -41.09 -8.33 7.11
C PHE A 301 -41.55 -9.62 7.80
N SER A 302 -41.21 -10.78 7.24
CA SER A 302 -41.45 -12.09 7.81
C SER A 302 -40.64 -12.32 9.09
N PHE A 303 -39.41 -11.78 9.17
CA PHE A 303 -38.64 -11.69 10.41
C PHE A 303 -39.32 -10.77 11.43
N LEU A 304 -39.68 -9.54 11.05
CA LEU A 304 -40.35 -8.59 11.94
C LEU A 304 -41.64 -9.18 12.52
N ARG A 305 -42.45 -9.85 11.70
CA ARG A 305 -43.67 -10.54 12.15
C ARG A 305 -43.41 -11.65 13.18
N ARG A 306 -42.29 -12.37 13.07
CA ARG A 306 -41.99 -13.52 13.94
C ARG A 306 -41.18 -13.18 15.18
N LYS A 307 -40.39 -12.10 15.14
CA LYS A 307 -39.34 -11.81 16.12
C LYS A 307 -39.47 -10.43 16.75
N THR A 308 -40.39 -9.60 16.28
CA THR A 308 -40.70 -8.31 16.88
C THR A 308 -42.22 -8.16 17.05
N ASP A 309 -42.61 -7.09 17.74
CA ASP A 309 -44.00 -6.69 17.93
C ASP A 309 -44.52 -5.79 16.79
N PHE A 310 -43.76 -5.63 15.70
CA PHE A 310 -44.03 -4.64 14.65
C PHE A 310 -45.41 -4.77 14.02
N PHE A 311 -45.91 -6.00 13.81
CA PHE A 311 -47.24 -6.26 13.25
C PHE A 311 -48.34 -6.51 14.30
N SER A 312 -47.99 -6.57 15.59
CA SER A 312 -48.94 -6.81 16.69
C SER A 312 -49.11 -5.61 17.63
N GLY A 313 -48.20 -4.63 17.58
CA GLY A 313 -48.13 -3.49 18.51
C GLY A 313 -48.72 -2.19 17.98
N ALA A 314 -49.18 -2.13 16.73
CA ALA A 314 -49.74 -0.93 16.12
C ALA A 314 -50.85 -1.25 15.10
N GLU A 315 -51.71 -0.27 14.82
CA GLU A 315 -52.74 -0.39 13.79
C GLU A 315 -52.11 -0.45 12.37
N PRO A 316 -52.76 -1.14 11.40
CA PRO A 316 -52.22 -1.33 10.05
C PRO A 316 -51.77 -0.03 9.37
N GLN A 317 -52.54 1.04 9.55
CA GLN A 317 -52.27 2.33 8.93
C GLN A 317 -50.97 2.99 9.46
N VAL A 318 -50.68 2.81 10.75
CA VAL A 318 -49.44 3.31 11.36
C VAL A 318 -48.22 2.51 10.88
N ILE A 319 -48.39 1.22 10.62
CA ILE A 319 -47.34 0.35 10.07
C ILE A 319 -46.99 0.79 8.65
N GLU A 320 -48.00 0.99 7.80
CA GLU A 320 -47.82 1.46 6.42
C GLU A 320 -47.14 2.84 6.38
N ASP A 321 -47.59 3.79 7.20
CA ASP A 321 -46.98 5.13 7.28
C ASP A 321 -45.53 5.07 7.74
N THR A 322 -45.19 4.15 8.64
CA THR A 322 -43.81 3.94 9.13
C THR A 322 -42.92 3.42 8.01
N ILE A 323 -43.37 2.43 7.24
CA ILE A 323 -42.64 1.89 6.09
C ILE A 323 -42.47 2.96 5.01
N LEU A 324 -43.55 3.66 4.65
CA LEU A 324 -43.53 4.73 3.65
C LEU A 324 -42.62 5.88 4.06
N LYS A 325 -42.57 6.24 5.35
CA LYS A 325 -41.65 7.25 5.87
C LYS A 325 -40.19 6.85 5.67
N CYS A 326 -39.85 5.59 5.94
CA CYS A 326 -38.50 5.06 5.71
C CYS A 326 -38.14 5.07 4.22
N VAL A 327 -39.05 4.63 3.34
CA VAL A 327 -38.85 4.65 1.89
C VAL A 327 -38.65 6.08 1.37
N ARG A 328 -39.50 7.03 1.78
CA ARG A 328 -39.39 8.44 1.40
C ARG A 328 -38.07 9.07 1.86
N LYS A 329 -37.61 8.73 3.07
CA LYS A 329 -36.30 9.19 3.57
C LYS A 329 -35.16 8.71 2.67
N GLN A 330 -35.15 7.42 2.30
CA GLN A 330 -34.11 6.86 1.45
C GLN A 330 -34.18 7.38 0.00
N ALA A 331 -35.39 7.58 -0.54
CA ALA A 331 -35.58 8.19 -1.85
C ALA A 331 -35.00 9.62 -1.92
N ALA A 332 -35.24 10.45 -0.90
CA ALA A 332 -34.70 11.80 -0.83
C ALA A 332 -33.16 11.84 -0.76
N LEU A 333 -32.54 10.85 -0.10
CA LEU A 333 -31.07 10.70 -0.06
C LEU A 333 -30.53 10.31 -1.43
N ALA A 334 -31.14 9.32 -2.09
CA ALA A 334 -30.75 8.91 -3.44
C ALA A 334 -30.85 10.05 -4.46
N GLU A 335 -31.89 10.90 -4.37
CA GLU A 335 -32.01 12.10 -5.20
C GLU A 335 -30.89 13.11 -4.95
N LYS A 336 -30.52 13.32 -3.67
CA LYS A 336 -29.41 14.19 -3.29
C LYS A 336 -28.08 13.68 -3.84
N ASP A 337 -27.81 12.37 -3.75
CA ASP A 337 -26.58 11.77 -4.25
C ASP A 337 -26.46 11.88 -5.77
N GLN A 338 -27.56 11.64 -6.48
CA GLN A 338 -27.62 11.84 -7.93
C GLN A 338 -27.38 13.30 -8.32
N PHE A 339 -27.94 14.25 -7.56
CA PHE A 339 -27.72 15.68 -7.79
C PHE A 339 -26.26 16.06 -7.56
N HIS A 340 -25.64 15.60 -6.46
CA HIS A 340 -24.23 15.85 -6.14
C HIS A 340 -23.30 15.26 -7.22
N LYS A 341 -23.57 14.03 -7.68
CA LYS A 341 -22.80 13.39 -8.75
C LYS A 341 -22.86 14.19 -10.06
N LYS A 342 -24.06 14.67 -10.45
CA LYS A 342 -24.23 15.52 -11.64
C LYS A 342 -23.50 16.87 -11.51
N GLN A 343 -23.50 17.47 -10.32
CA GLN A 343 -22.74 18.70 -10.06
C GLN A 343 -21.24 18.47 -10.21
N GLN A 344 -20.70 17.42 -9.59
CA GLN A 344 -19.28 17.05 -9.69
C GLN A 344 -18.86 16.75 -11.15
N GLU A 345 -19.68 16.04 -11.91
CA GLU A 345 -19.42 15.79 -13.35
C GLU A 345 -19.44 17.09 -14.16
N THR A 346 -20.37 18.00 -13.87
CA THR A 346 -20.47 19.30 -14.53
C THR A 346 -19.28 20.20 -14.21
N GLU A 347 -18.83 20.24 -12.96
CA GLU A 347 -17.63 20.98 -12.55
C GLU A 347 -16.35 20.40 -13.17
N LYS A 348 -16.21 19.06 -13.19
CA LYS A 348 -15.10 18.38 -13.87
C LYS A 348 -15.08 18.72 -15.36
N ARG A 349 -16.26 18.78 -16.01
CA ARG A 349 -16.38 19.18 -17.43
C ARG A 349 -15.98 20.65 -17.65
N LYS A 350 -16.49 21.58 -16.84
CA LYS A 350 -16.11 23.01 -16.92
C LYS A 350 -14.61 23.21 -16.69
N LEU A 351 -14.00 22.46 -15.76
CA LEU A 351 -12.56 22.52 -15.52
C LEU A 351 -11.75 22.01 -16.71
N ARG A 352 -12.20 20.95 -17.39
CA ARG A 352 -11.58 20.44 -18.63
C ARG A 352 -11.68 21.45 -19.76
N GLU A 353 -12.85 22.03 -19.98
CA GLU A 353 -13.08 23.06 -21.00
C GLU A 353 -12.21 24.31 -20.76
N LYS A 354 -12.10 24.76 -19.50
CA LYS A 354 -11.23 25.89 -19.12
C LYS A 354 -9.74 25.59 -19.34
N LYS A 355 -9.29 24.37 -19.02
CA LYS A 355 -7.91 23.92 -19.29
C LYS A 355 -7.61 23.86 -20.78
N GLU A 356 -8.55 23.39 -21.60
CA GLU A 356 -8.38 23.32 -23.05
C GLU A 356 -8.35 24.72 -23.68
N ALA A 357 -9.23 25.63 -23.25
CA ALA A 357 -9.22 27.02 -23.70
C ALA A 357 -7.91 27.74 -23.34
N ALA A 358 -7.40 27.54 -22.12
CA ALA A 358 -6.11 28.08 -21.70
C ALA A 358 -4.94 27.53 -22.54
N ARG A 359 -4.97 26.24 -22.88
CA ARG A 359 -3.96 25.62 -23.76
C ARG A 359 -3.97 26.22 -25.16
N LYS A 360 -5.17 26.41 -25.75
CA LYS A 360 -5.32 27.05 -27.07
C LYS A 360 -4.88 28.51 -27.07
N ALA A 361 -5.20 29.27 -26.01
CA ALA A 361 -4.76 30.65 -25.87
C ALA A 361 -3.23 30.76 -25.76
N ALA A 362 -2.59 29.89 -24.97
CA ALA A 362 -1.13 29.86 -24.85
C ALA A 362 -0.43 29.45 -26.15
N GLU A 363 -1.05 28.57 -26.96
CA GLU A 363 -0.54 28.20 -28.28
C GLU A 363 -0.64 29.36 -29.28
N LEU A 364 -1.75 30.10 -29.27
CA LEU A 364 -1.92 31.31 -30.07
C LEU A 364 -0.92 32.40 -29.69
N GLU A 365 -0.68 32.60 -28.39
CA GLU A 365 0.30 33.56 -27.91
C GLU A 365 1.74 33.18 -28.30
N LYS A 366 2.05 31.88 -28.33
CA LYS A 366 3.33 31.37 -28.87
C LYS A 366 3.47 31.61 -30.37
N LYS A 367 2.42 31.39 -31.16
CA LYS A 367 2.41 31.65 -32.61
C LYS A 367 2.57 33.14 -32.92
N GLN A 368 1.88 34.02 -32.19
CA GLN A 368 2.02 35.48 -32.35
C GLN A 368 3.42 35.99 -31.96
N LYS A 369 4.08 35.37 -30.97
CA LYS A 369 5.45 35.72 -30.59
C LYS A 369 6.51 35.22 -31.60
N GLN A 370 6.19 34.23 -32.42
CA GLN A 370 7.07 33.73 -33.49
C GLN A 370 6.98 34.57 -34.77
N GLU A 371 5.83 35.18 -35.09
CA GLU A 371 5.68 36.01 -36.30
C GLU A 371 6.36 37.40 -36.23
N VAL A 372 6.78 37.89 -35.06
CA VAL A 372 7.36 39.24 -34.90
C VAL A 372 8.90 39.29 -35.06
N LYS A 373 9.57 38.17 -35.38
CA LYS A 373 11.03 38.12 -35.59
C LYS A 373 11.42 37.75 -37.04
N ILE A 374 11.29 38.69 -37.98
CA ILE A 374 11.99 38.64 -39.27
C ILE A 374 12.55 40.06 -39.57
N PRO A 375 13.89 40.26 -39.69
CA PRO A 375 14.49 41.50 -40.18
C PRO A 375 14.52 41.56 -41.73
N PRO A 376 14.65 42.75 -42.35
CA PRO A 376 14.43 42.94 -43.78
C PRO A 376 15.66 42.56 -44.64
N PRO A 377 15.49 42.10 -45.89
CA PRO A 377 16.60 41.96 -46.83
C PRO A 377 16.76 43.20 -47.73
N SER A 378 18.01 43.50 -48.09
CA SER A 378 18.37 44.37 -49.22
C SER A 378 18.99 43.52 -50.35
N PRO A 379 18.98 43.99 -51.62
CA PRO A 379 18.85 43.15 -52.82
C PRO A 379 20.17 42.87 -53.56
N ARG A 380 20.21 41.89 -54.50
CA ARG A 380 20.67 42.02 -55.91
C ARG A 380 21.08 40.69 -56.62
N PHE A 381 20.56 40.55 -57.86
CA PHE A 381 21.04 39.87 -59.11
C PHE A 381 20.89 38.35 -59.43
N GLU A 382 20.65 38.18 -60.75
CA GLU A 382 20.39 37.06 -61.69
C GLU A 382 21.48 35.95 -61.68
N GLU A 383 21.35 34.73 -62.23
CA GLU A 383 21.03 34.38 -63.64
C GLU A 383 20.95 32.84 -63.85
N ILE A 384 19.96 32.39 -64.65
CA ILE A 384 19.85 31.31 -65.68
C ILE A 384 20.74 30.03 -65.63
N THR A 385 20.10 28.84 -65.69
CA THR A 385 20.11 27.82 -66.80
C THR A 385 19.40 26.54 -66.29
N ASP A 386 18.30 26.05 -66.85
CA ASP A 386 17.95 25.46 -68.16
C ASP A 386 18.03 23.92 -68.25
N GLU A 387 16.95 23.39 -68.82
CA GLU A 387 16.74 22.09 -69.48
C GLU A 387 16.34 20.79 -68.73
N LYS A 388 15.09 20.35 -69.07
CA LYS A 388 14.67 19.02 -69.59
C LYS A 388 14.63 17.81 -68.63
N GLU A 389 13.69 16.87 -68.72
CA GLU A 389 12.40 16.68 -69.40
C GLU A 389 11.84 15.34 -68.87
N THR A 390 10.51 15.23 -68.77
CA THR A 390 9.67 14.00 -68.90
C THR A 390 9.92 12.77 -67.99
N GLU A 391 8.98 12.46 -67.08
CA GLU A 391 7.81 11.53 -67.28
C GLU A 391 8.22 10.04 -67.32
N THR A 392 7.51 9.01 -66.85
CA THR A 392 6.36 8.70 -65.98
C THR A 392 6.27 7.15 -66.02
N LYS A 393 5.92 6.44 -64.93
CA LYS A 393 4.93 5.31 -64.85
C LYS A 393 5.27 4.16 -63.87
N GLU A 394 4.39 4.07 -62.87
CA GLU A 394 3.64 2.93 -62.28
C GLU A 394 4.07 1.44 -62.35
N ALA A 395 3.88 0.81 -61.18
CA ALA A 395 3.21 -0.48 -60.85
C ALA A 395 3.97 -1.85 -60.86
N THR A 396 4.15 -2.40 -59.62
CA THR A 396 3.88 -3.76 -59.03
C THR A 396 3.96 -5.08 -59.87
N PRO A 397 3.96 -6.32 -59.26
CA PRO A 397 4.72 -6.98 -58.17
C PRO A 397 5.22 -8.43 -58.56
N GLU A 398 5.66 -9.22 -57.56
CA GLU A 398 5.80 -10.72 -57.45
C GLU A 398 7.19 -11.43 -57.52
N GLN A 399 7.43 -12.24 -56.46
CA GLN A 399 8.05 -13.60 -56.27
C GLN A 399 9.17 -14.08 -57.23
N VAL A 400 10.20 -14.89 -56.89
CA VAL A 400 10.26 -16.21 -56.19
C VAL A 400 11.73 -16.57 -55.82
N SER A 401 11.93 -17.51 -54.87
CA SER A 401 13.14 -18.21 -54.35
C SER A 401 13.85 -19.18 -55.37
N PRO A 402 14.86 -20.08 -55.10
CA PRO A 402 15.39 -20.64 -53.82
C PRO A 402 16.91 -21.14 -53.74
N VAL A 403 17.28 -21.76 -52.58
CA VAL A 403 18.32 -22.80 -52.25
C VAL A 403 19.82 -22.44 -52.08
N ASP A 404 20.39 -22.63 -50.87
CA ASP A 404 21.38 -23.71 -50.59
C ASP A 404 21.69 -23.92 -49.08
N SER A 405 21.96 -25.17 -48.71
CA SER A 405 22.42 -25.66 -47.38
C SER A 405 23.69 -26.51 -47.56
N PRO A 406 24.57 -26.65 -46.55
CA PRO A 406 24.49 -27.87 -45.72
C PRO A 406 24.93 -27.74 -44.23
N ALA A 407 24.22 -28.53 -43.42
CA ALA A 407 24.42 -29.12 -42.08
C ALA A 407 25.77 -29.04 -41.30
N LYS A 408 25.72 -28.79 -39.98
CA LYS A 408 25.73 -29.81 -38.89
C LYS A 408 25.82 -29.23 -37.44
N ALA A 409 25.02 -29.87 -36.56
CA ALA A 409 25.25 -30.24 -35.15
C ALA A 409 25.00 -29.27 -33.97
N ASP A 410 23.96 -29.64 -33.21
CA ASP A 410 23.84 -29.74 -31.74
C ASP A 410 23.39 -28.57 -30.85
N THR A 411 22.12 -28.73 -30.42
CA THR A 411 21.53 -28.54 -29.07
C THR A 411 21.17 -27.13 -28.53
N GLU A 412 19.88 -27.04 -28.16
CA GLU A 412 19.23 -26.18 -27.16
C GLU A 412 18.88 -24.74 -27.53
N LYS A 413 17.66 -24.57 -28.04
CA LYS A 413 16.57 -23.72 -27.48
C LYS A 413 15.33 -23.95 -28.34
N ALA A 414 14.23 -24.42 -27.74
CA ALA A 414 12.94 -24.46 -28.40
C ALA A 414 12.43 -23.03 -28.55
N ASP A 415 11.97 -22.74 -29.75
CA ASP A 415 11.69 -21.43 -30.30
C ASP A 415 10.54 -20.70 -29.61
N ASP A 416 10.73 -19.40 -29.38
CA ASP A 416 9.65 -18.42 -29.35
C ASP A 416 9.14 -18.26 -30.79
N GLU A 417 8.20 -19.11 -31.19
CA GLU A 417 7.34 -18.76 -32.32
C GLU A 417 6.44 -17.60 -31.89
N GLU A 418 6.55 -16.47 -32.61
CA GLU A 418 5.61 -15.35 -32.52
C GLU A 418 4.22 -15.82 -32.98
N ASP A 419 3.50 -16.44 -32.05
CA ASP A 419 2.05 -16.61 -32.13
C ASP A 419 1.42 -15.20 -32.09
N ASP A 420 0.87 -14.74 -33.20
CA ASP A 420 0.20 -13.43 -33.35
C ASP A 420 -1.31 -13.52 -33.02
N GLY A 421 -1.73 -14.58 -32.32
CA GLY A 421 -3.13 -14.79 -31.92
C GLY A 421 -3.64 -13.87 -30.79
N PRO A 422 -4.95 -13.55 -30.77
CA PRO A 422 -5.60 -12.70 -29.77
C PRO A 422 -5.48 -13.26 -28.33
N PRO A 423 -5.62 -12.42 -27.29
CA PRO A 423 -5.52 -12.85 -25.88
C PRO A 423 -6.58 -13.92 -25.54
N PRO A 424 -6.28 -14.85 -24.61
CA PRO A 424 -7.23 -15.87 -24.18
C PRO A 424 -8.48 -15.25 -23.55
N ALA A 425 -9.67 -15.69 -23.97
CA ALA A 425 -10.93 -15.18 -23.44
C ALA A 425 -11.02 -15.40 -21.91
N GLY A 426 -11.29 -14.32 -21.16
CA GLY A 426 -11.33 -14.36 -19.69
C GLY A 426 -10.00 -14.77 -19.04
N ASN A 427 -8.88 -14.58 -19.75
CA ASN A 427 -7.52 -14.95 -19.33
C ASN A 427 -7.31 -16.44 -19.00
N GLY A 428 -8.26 -17.30 -19.35
CA GLY A 428 -8.19 -18.74 -19.14
C GLY A 428 -8.25 -19.49 -20.46
N GLY A 429 -8.67 -20.75 -20.43
CA GLY A 429 -8.65 -21.63 -21.59
C GLY A 429 -9.83 -22.59 -21.64
N GLN A 430 -9.85 -23.41 -22.68
CA GLN A 430 -10.86 -24.43 -22.89
C GLN A 430 -10.19 -25.78 -23.16
N THR A 431 -10.70 -26.82 -22.50
CA THR A 431 -10.38 -28.21 -22.76
C THR A 431 -11.64 -28.93 -23.24
N ASP A 432 -11.52 -30.21 -23.62
CA ASP A 432 -12.68 -31.06 -23.93
C ASP A 432 -13.60 -31.28 -22.71
N LYS A 433 -13.11 -31.01 -21.49
CA LYS A 433 -13.78 -31.34 -20.23
C LYS A 433 -14.32 -30.13 -19.49
N TYR A 434 -13.64 -28.98 -19.60
CA TYR A 434 -13.99 -27.77 -18.87
C TYR A 434 -13.53 -26.49 -19.58
N VAL A 435 -14.23 -25.40 -19.30
CA VAL A 435 -13.83 -24.04 -19.68
C VAL A 435 -13.46 -23.29 -18.42
N TRP A 436 -12.35 -22.59 -18.42
CA TRP A 436 -11.91 -21.85 -17.24
C TRP A 436 -11.48 -20.43 -17.58
N THR A 437 -11.63 -19.55 -16.60
CA THR A 437 -11.20 -18.15 -16.61
C THR A 437 -10.40 -17.89 -15.34
N GLN A 438 -9.62 -16.81 -15.31
CA GLN A 438 -8.84 -16.49 -14.12
C GLN A 438 -8.58 -15.00 -13.94
N THR A 439 -8.36 -14.64 -12.69
CA THR A 439 -7.68 -13.42 -12.26
C THR A 439 -6.36 -13.81 -11.57
N LEU A 440 -5.62 -12.84 -11.05
CA LEU A 440 -4.46 -13.14 -10.19
C LEU A 440 -4.86 -13.86 -8.90
N GLN A 441 -6.09 -13.65 -8.42
CA GLN A 441 -6.54 -14.15 -7.13
C GLN A 441 -7.23 -15.51 -7.24
N GLU A 442 -7.99 -15.73 -8.31
CA GLU A 442 -8.85 -16.91 -8.45
C GLU A 442 -8.83 -17.51 -9.85
N ALA A 443 -9.16 -18.80 -9.95
CA ALA A 443 -9.46 -19.48 -11.19
C ALA A 443 -10.89 -20.06 -11.12
N GLN A 444 -11.72 -19.72 -12.09
CA GLN A 444 -13.09 -20.21 -12.20
C GLN A 444 -13.14 -21.31 -13.26
N VAL A 445 -13.61 -22.50 -12.91
CA VAL A 445 -13.61 -23.70 -13.77
C VAL A 445 -15.04 -24.20 -13.96
N ASN A 446 -15.48 -24.30 -15.21
CA ASN A 446 -16.85 -24.61 -15.59
C ASN A 446 -16.94 -25.96 -16.31
N PHE A 447 -17.76 -26.87 -15.80
CA PHE A 447 -18.04 -28.18 -16.39
C PHE A 447 -19.51 -28.25 -16.85
N ALA A 448 -19.75 -28.69 -18.08
CA ALA A 448 -21.12 -28.94 -18.55
C ALA A 448 -21.65 -30.26 -17.98
N VAL A 449 -22.89 -30.27 -17.51
CA VAL A 449 -23.60 -31.47 -17.02
C VAL A 449 -24.97 -31.61 -17.66
N PRO A 450 -25.56 -32.82 -17.71
CA PRO A 450 -26.89 -33.02 -18.30
C PRO A 450 -27.95 -32.12 -17.64
N ALA A 451 -28.85 -31.56 -18.46
CA ALA A 451 -29.88 -30.65 -17.98
C ALA A 451 -30.79 -31.34 -16.94
N GLY A 452 -31.02 -30.66 -15.82
CA GLY A 452 -31.79 -31.19 -14.69
C GLY A 452 -30.96 -31.97 -13.66
N THR A 453 -29.62 -31.92 -13.76
CA THR A 453 -28.73 -32.43 -12.72
C THR A 453 -29.04 -31.73 -11.40
N LYS A 454 -29.08 -32.48 -10.29
CA LYS A 454 -29.28 -31.93 -8.94
C LYS A 454 -27.97 -31.98 -8.16
N SER A 455 -27.76 -31.04 -7.24
CA SER A 455 -26.52 -30.96 -6.43
C SER A 455 -26.16 -32.26 -5.69
N LYS A 456 -27.16 -33.07 -5.31
CA LYS A 456 -26.96 -34.38 -4.66
C LYS A 456 -26.28 -35.44 -5.55
N GLN A 457 -26.31 -35.25 -6.87
CA GLN A 457 -25.72 -36.15 -7.86
C GLN A 457 -24.28 -35.74 -8.21
N ILE A 458 -23.74 -34.67 -7.64
CA ILE A 458 -22.41 -34.14 -7.93
C ILE A 458 -21.43 -34.58 -6.84
N ASP A 459 -20.22 -34.97 -7.24
CA ASP A 459 -19.08 -35.26 -6.38
C ASP A 459 -17.93 -34.30 -6.72
N VAL A 460 -17.66 -33.35 -5.84
CA VAL A 460 -16.55 -32.40 -5.96
C VAL A 460 -15.70 -32.51 -4.70
N ASP A 461 -14.43 -32.89 -4.86
CA ASP A 461 -13.42 -32.92 -3.80
C ASP A 461 -12.28 -31.96 -4.19
N ILE A 462 -12.19 -30.85 -3.45
CA ILE A 462 -11.15 -29.83 -3.62
C ILE A 462 -10.13 -30.02 -2.49
N ARG A 463 -8.88 -30.29 -2.85
CA ARG A 463 -7.75 -30.37 -1.92
C ARG A 463 -6.68 -29.38 -2.32
N ALA A 464 -5.78 -29.08 -1.39
CA ALA A 464 -4.76 -28.04 -1.57
C ALA A 464 -3.94 -28.15 -2.87
N GLY A 465 -3.77 -29.33 -3.46
CA GLY A 465 -3.12 -29.50 -4.76
C GLY A 465 -3.77 -30.54 -5.67
N LYS A 466 -5.06 -30.86 -5.44
CA LYS A 466 -5.77 -31.88 -6.22
C LYS A 466 -7.24 -31.49 -6.38
N LEU A 467 -7.78 -31.71 -7.57
CA LEU A 467 -9.19 -31.49 -7.88
C LEU A 467 -9.81 -32.78 -8.43
N LYS A 468 -10.95 -33.17 -7.86
CA LYS A 468 -11.81 -34.23 -8.38
C LYS A 468 -13.22 -33.69 -8.60
N VAL A 469 -13.77 -33.91 -9.80
CA VAL A 469 -15.11 -33.45 -10.21
C VAL A 469 -15.78 -34.55 -11.01
N GLY A 470 -16.99 -34.93 -10.65
CA GLY A 470 -17.77 -35.95 -11.35
C GLY A 470 -19.21 -36.05 -10.89
N LEU A 471 -19.95 -36.97 -11.50
CA LEU A 471 -21.28 -37.36 -11.05
C LEU A 471 -21.20 -38.60 -10.14
N ARG A 472 -21.92 -38.61 -9.02
CA ARG A 472 -21.97 -39.74 -8.09
C ARG A 472 -22.57 -40.96 -8.78
N GLY A 473 -21.74 -41.99 -8.99
CA GLY A 473 -22.13 -43.21 -9.70
C GLY A 473 -22.16 -43.08 -11.23
N GLY A 474 -21.63 -41.98 -11.78
CA GLY A 474 -21.54 -41.72 -13.21
C GLY A 474 -20.10 -41.40 -13.64
N GLU A 475 -19.99 -40.58 -14.69
CA GLU A 475 -18.71 -40.15 -15.27
C GLU A 475 -17.94 -39.20 -14.33
N THR A 476 -16.61 -39.41 -14.26
CA THR A 476 -15.69 -38.48 -13.59
C THR A 476 -15.08 -37.57 -14.63
N PHE A 477 -15.35 -36.27 -14.54
CA PHE A 477 -14.85 -35.27 -15.50
C PHE A 477 -13.35 -35.06 -15.31
N VAL A 478 -12.91 -34.85 -14.07
CA VAL A 478 -11.51 -34.61 -13.71
C VAL A 478 -11.17 -35.32 -12.40
N ASP A 479 -10.00 -35.95 -12.35
CA ASP A 479 -9.35 -36.43 -11.13
C ASP A 479 -7.84 -36.27 -11.32
N GLY A 480 -7.29 -35.14 -10.90
CA GLY A 480 -5.92 -34.75 -11.25
C GLY A 480 -5.28 -33.77 -10.28
N ALA A 481 -3.95 -33.66 -10.38
CA ALA A 481 -3.17 -32.68 -9.61
C ALA A 481 -3.40 -31.27 -10.17
N LEU A 482 -3.66 -30.31 -9.28
CA LEU A 482 -3.79 -28.91 -9.66
C LEU A 482 -2.44 -28.35 -10.12
N TYR A 483 -2.46 -27.38 -11.04
CA TYR A 483 -1.26 -26.70 -11.51
C TYR A 483 -0.43 -26.14 -10.35
N ASN A 484 -1.08 -25.42 -9.42
CA ASN A 484 -0.49 -24.97 -8.16
C ASN A 484 -1.50 -25.06 -7.00
N LYS A 485 -1.07 -24.70 -5.79
CA LYS A 485 -1.88 -24.84 -4.58
C LYS A 485 -3.03 -23.84 -4.49
N VAL A 486 -4.11 -24.28 -3.85
CA VAL A 486 -5.31 -23.47 -3.57
C VAL A 486 -5.59 -23.40 -2.07
N LYS A 487 -6.22 -22.30 -1.64
CA LYS A 487 -6.79 -22.15 -0.30
C LYS A 487 -8.13 -22.87 -0.26
N VAL A 488 -8.13 -24.10 0.26
CA VAL A 488 -9.31 -24.98 0.25
C VAL A 488 -10.51 -24.35 0.96
N ASP A 489 -10.29 -23.68 2.09
CA ASP A 489 -11.37 -23.05 2.89
C ASP A 489 -12.04 -21.86 2.16
N ASP A 490 -11.33 -21.25 1.22
CA ASP A 490 -11.81 -20.12 0.41
C ASP A 490 -12.26 -20.56 -1.00
N SER A 491 -12.15 -21.85 -1.33
CA SER A 491 -12.55 -22.41 -2.61
C SER A 491 -13.90 -23.11 -2.48
N PHE A 492 -14.80 -22.89 -3.44
CA PHE A 492 -16.15 -23.46 -3.39
C PHE A 492 -16.66 -23.81 -4.80
N TRP A 493 -17.79 -24.50 -4.87
CA TRP A 493 -18.43 -24.82 -6.13
C TRP A 493 -19.93 -24.57 -6.06
N THR A 494 -20.52 -24.26 -7.21
CA THR A 494 -21.96 -24.05 -7.39
C THR A 494 -22.46 -24.89 -8.57
N LEU A 495 -23.77 -25.14 -8.62
CA LEU A 495 -24.46 -25.71 -9.76
C LEU A 495 -25.39 -24.64 -10.32
N GLU A 496 -25.08 -24.13 -11.50
CA GLU A 496 -25.85 -23.12 -12.21
C GLU A 496 -26.83 -23.77 -13.18
N ASP A 497 -28.08 -23.30 -13.16
CA ASP A 497 -29.19 -23.69 -14.04
C ASP A 497 -29.47 -25.21 -14.16
N GLY A 498 -28.90 -26.02 -13.26
CA GLY A 498 -28.98 -27.48 -13.30
C GLY A 498 -28.27 -28.12 -14.51
N ASN A 499 -27.38 -27.38 -15.19
CA ASN A 499 -26.66 -27.83 -16.38
C ASN A 499 -25.16 -27.49 -16.39
N ARG A 500 -24.64 -26.78 -15.37
CA ARG A 500 -23.22 -26.41 -15.28
C ARG A 500 -22.70 -26.43 -13.85
N ILE A 501 -21.56 -27.07 -13.62
CA ILE A 501 -20.82 -27.00 -12.35
C ILE A 501 -19.80 -25.87 -12.49
N CYS A 502 -19.84 -24.87 -11.61
CA CYS A 502 -18.89 -23.77 -11.56
C CYS A 502 -18.03 -23.91 -10.29
N ILE A 503 -16.71 -24.04 -10.44
CA ILE A 503 -15.76 -24.21 -9.34
C ILE A 503 -14.90 -22.96 -9.23
N TYR A 504 -14.89 -22.34 -8.06
CA TYR A 504 -14.07 -21.17 -7.72
C TYR A 504 -12.87 -21.65 -6.90
N LEU A 505 -11.68 -21.60 -7.51
CA LEU A 505 -10.42 -21.98 -6.89
C LEU A 505 -9.67 -20.73 -6.44
N GLN A 506 -9.59 -20.51 -5.14
CA GLN A 506 -8.79 -19.42 -4.57
C GLN A 506 -7.31 -19.82 -4.62
N LYS A 507 -6.50 -19.12 -5.41
CA LYS A 507 -5.06 -19.38 -5.53
C LYS A 507 -4.35 -19.08 -4.21
N ASP A 508 -3.46 -19.96 -3.78
CA ASP A 508 -2.59 -19.70 -2.63
C ASP A 508 -1.55 -18.61 -2.97
N ASN A 509 -0.94 -18.73 -4.16
CA ASN A 509 -0.06 -17.71 -4.74
C ASN A 509 -0.88 -16.74 -5.62
N GLN A 510 -1.24 -15.59 -5.04
CA GLN A 510 -2.05 -14.55 -5.71
C GLN A 510 -1.23 -13.62 -6.64
N MET A 511 0.00 -14.01 -6.99
CA MET A 511 0.88 -13.25 -7.90
C MET A 511 1.24 -14.04 -9.16
N GLU A 512 0.54 -15.14 -9.44
CA GLU A 512 0.87 -16.06 -10.52
C GLU A 512 -0.32 -16.35 -11.44
N TRP A 513 -0.10 -16.17 -12.74
CA TRP A 513 -1.01 -16.62 -13.79
C TRP A 513 -0.81 -18.12 -14.01
N TRP A 514 -1.91 -18.86 -13.96
CA TRP A 514 -1.86 -20.28 -14.21
C TRP A 514 -1.87 -20.51 -15.71
N LYS A 515 -1.06 -21.46 -16.20
CA LYS A 515 -1.07 -21.87 -17.60
C LYS A 515 -2.09 -22.98 -17.87
N THR A 516 -2.52 -23.70 -16.83
CA THR A 516 -3.58 -24.71 -16.90
C THR A 516 -4.20 -24.90 -15.50
N ILE A 517 -5.33 -25.60 -15.40
CA ILE A 517 -5.94 -25.98 -14.10
C ILE A 517 -5.35 -27.29 -13.59
N ILE A 518 -5.23 -28.29 -14.46
CA ILE A 518 -4.73 -29.63 -14.13
C ILE A 518 -3.38 -29.85 -14.81
N GLN A 519 -2.41 -30.37 -14.06
CA GLN A 519 -1.09 -30.67 -14.61
C GLN A 519 -1.20 -31.69 -15.75
N GLY A 520 -0.66 -31.35 -16.92
CA GLY A 520 -0.68 -32.20 -18.12
C GLY A 520 -1.81 -31.89 -19.11
N ASP A 521 -2.77 -31.03 -18.75
CA ASP A 521 -3.76 -30.51 -19.71
C ASP A 521 -3.16 -29.40 -20.59
N PRO A 522 -3.78 -29.08 -21.75
CA PRO A 522 -3.32 -28.02 -22.65
C PRO A 522 -3.05 -26.69 -21.92
N GLU A 523 -1.91 -26.08 -22.21
CA GLU A 523 -1.44 -24.87 -21.54
C GLU A 523 -1.74 -23.60 -22.37
N ILE A 524 -2.17 -22.53 -21.72
CA ILE A 524 -2.30 -21.21 -22.33
C ILE A 524 -0.99 -20.43 -22.22
N ASN A 525 -0.74 -19.54 -23.18
CA ASN A 525 0.38 -18.62 -23.10
C ASN A 525 0.06 -17.48 -22.11
N THR A 526 0.67 -17.55 -20.93
CA THR A 526 0.46 -16.58 -19.84
C THR A 526 1.08 -15.21 -20.10
N GLN A 527 1.95 -15.07 -21.12
CA GLN A 527 2.52 -13.77 -21.51
C GLN A 527 1.49 -12.86 -22.21
N LYS A 528 0.40 -13.43 -22.74
CA LYS A 528 -0.67 -12.69 -23.43
C LYS A 528 -1.88 -12.38 -22.56
N VAL A 529 -1.87 -12.81 -21.30
CA VAL A 529 -2.94 -12.55 -20.35
C VAL A 529 -3.04 -11.05 -20.11
N GLN A 530 -4.25 -10.50 -20.28
CA GLN A 530 -4.51 -9.09 -20.01
C GLN A 530 -4.95 -8.95 -18.55
N PRO A 531 -4.14 -8.34 -17.67
CA PRO A 531 -4.59 -8.07 -16.32
C PRO A 531 -5.91 -7.32 -16.39
N GLU A 532 -6.89 -7.71 -15.56
CA GLU A 532 -8.11 -6.94 -15.46
C GLU A 532 -7.73 -5.49 -15.19
N ASN A 533 -8.30 -4.59 -16.01
CA ASN A 533 -8.06 -3.16 -15.92
C ASN A 533 -8.45 -2.73 -14.50
N SER A 534 -7.46 -2.71 -13.61
CA SER A 534 -7.58 -2.10 -12.30
C SER A 534 -8.02 -0.69 -12.62
N LYS A 535 -9.22 -0.31 -12.18
CA LYS A 535 -9.68 1.06 -12.34
C LYS A 535 -8.53 1.92 -11.86
N LEU A 536 -8.10 2.89 -12.65
CA LEU A 536 -7.00 3.79 -12.28
C LEU A 536 -7.24 4.47 -10.91
N ASP A 537 -8.46 4.38 -10.39
CA ASP A 537 -8.89 4.86 -9.08
C ASP A 537 -8.58 3.88 -7.93
N ASP A 538 -8.33 2.60 -8.20
CA ASP A 538 -7.93 1.57 -7.21
C ASP A 538 -6.39 1.45 -7.07
N LEU A 539 -5.64 2.12 -7.94
CA LEU A 539 -4.18 2.17 -7.89
C LEU A 539 -3.71 3.38 -7.06
N ASP A 540 -2.71 3.17 -6.20
CA ASP A 540 -2.03 4.25 -5.52
C ASP A 540 -1.32 5.17 -6.53
N ALA A 541 -1.12 6.44 -6.15
CA ALA A 541 -0.73 7.51 -7.08
C ALA A 541 0.53 7.18 -7.91
N ASP A 542 1.47 6.43 -7.35
CA ASP A 542 2.75 6.06 -7.99
C ASP A 542 2.57 4.98 -9.06
N THR A 543 1.75 3.97 -8.77
CA THR A 543 1.43 2.90 -9.73
C THR A 543 0.60 3.47 -10.87
N ARG A 544 -0.33 4.38 -10.57
CA ARG A 544 -1.14 5.09 -11.57
C ARG A 544 -0.27 5.92 -12.52
N GLN A 545 0.68 6.71 -12.00
CA GLN A 545 1.55 7.55 -12.83
C GLN A 545 2.45 6.72 -13.74
N THR A 546 2.93 5.57 -13.27
CA THR A 546 3.76 4.65 -14.05
C THR A 546 2.96 3.98 -15.16
N VAL A 547 1.73 3.53 -14.86
CA VAL A 547 0.82 2.94 -15.84
C VAL A 547 0.35 3.98 -16.87
N GLU A 548 0.05 5.21 -16.44
CA GLU A 548 -0.28 6.32 -17.35
C GLU A 548 0.89 6.68 -18.27
N LYS A 549 2.13 6.71 -17.76
CA LYS A 549 3.35 6.90 -18.57
C LYS A 549 3.51 5.77 -19.59
N MET A 550 3.32 4.52 -19.17
CA MET A 550 3.47 3.36 -20.05
C MET A 550 2.39 3.34 -21.16
N MET A 551 1.14 3.69 -20.83
CA MET A 551 0.06 3.84 -21.81
C MET A 551 0.24 5.05 -22.75
N PHE A 552 0.92 6.10 -22.30
CA PHE A 552 1.29 7.24 -23.14
C PHE A 552 2.40 6.82 -24.11
N ASP A 553 3.46 6.19 -23.62
CA ASP A 553 4.60 5.75 -24.43
C ASP A 553 4.21 4.67 -25.45
N GLN A 554 3.30 3.77 -25.10
CA GLN A 554 2.78 2.75 -26.01
C GLN A 554 1.92 3.38 -27.13
N ARG A 555 1.15 4.43 -26.82
CA ARG A 555 0.41 5.22 -27.82
C ARG A 555 1.31 6.04 -28.73
N GLN A 556 2.36 6.67 -28.18
CA GLN A 556 3.35 7.42 -28.97
C GLN A 556 4.10 6.49 -29.92
N LYS A 557 4.55 5.31 -29.45
CA LYS A 557 5.19 4.28 -30.30
C LYS A 557 4.28 3.78 -31.42
N ALA A 558 3.00 3.52 -31.13
CA ALA A 558 2.04 3.10 -32.16
C ALA A 558 1.77 4.20 -33.21
N MET A 559 1.94 5.47 -32.84
CA MET A 559 1.79 6.62 -33.73
C MET A 559 3.13 7.11 -34.33
N GLY A 560 4.24 6.42 -34.10
CA GLY A 560 5.57 6.80 -34.58
C GLY A 560 6.11 8.11 -33.99
N LEU A 561 5.57 8.54 -32.84
CA LEU A 561 5.94 9.78 -32.17
C LEU A 561 6.90 9.52 -30.99
N PRO A 562 7.69 10.52 -30.53
CA PRO A 562 8.68 10.36 -29.47
C PRO A 562 8.07 9.93 -28.12
N THR A 563 8.73 9.02 -27.41
CA THR A 563 8.30 8.59 -26.08
C THR A 563 8.53 9.67 -25.01
N SER A 564 7.96 9.51 -23.82
CA SER A 564 8.18 10.41 -22.69
C SER A 564 9.66 10.59 -22.34
N ASP A 565 10.48 9.55 -22.51
CA ASP A 565 11.93 9.63 -22.25
C ASP A 565 12.67 10.35 -23.38
N ASP A 566 12.23 10.18 -24.63
CA ASP A 566 12.79 10.88 -25.79
C ASP A 566 12.46 12.38 -25.75
N MET A 567 11.24 12.73 -25.34
CA MET A 567 10.84 14.12 -25.12
C MET A 567 11.67 14.78 -24.00
N GLN A 568 11.97 14.06 -22.91
CA GLN A 568 12.83 14.57 -21.85
C GLN A 568 14.27 14.77 -22.32
N LYS A 569 14.82 13.82 -23.09
CA LYS A 569 16.15 13.95 -23.69
C LYS A 569 16.23 15.15 -24.65
N GLN A 570 15.20 15.35 -25.47
CA GLN A 570 15.11 16.51 -26.36
C GLN A 570 15.02 17.84 -25.60
N ASP A 571 14.24 17.91 -24.51
CA ASP A 571 14.13 19.13 -23.69
C ASP A 571 15.45 19.46 -22.96
N VAL A 572 16.16 18.44 -22.46
CA VAL A 572 17.48 18.60 -21.84
C VAL A 572 18.52 19.05 -22.87
N LEU A 573 18.53 18.44 -24.06
CA LEU A 573 19.42 18.82 -25.16
C LEU A 573 19.13 20.26 -25.64
N GLN A 574 17.87 20.64 -25.75
CA GLN A 574 17.46 21.97 -26.19
C GLN A 574 17.86 23.05 -25.16
N LYS A 575 17.73 22.75 -23.86
CA LYS A 575 18.26 23.61 -22.79
C LYS A 575 19.78 23.71 -22.81
N PHE A 576 20.47 22.63 -23.10
CA PHE A 576 21.94 22.59 -23.20
C PHE A 576 22.45 23.41 -24.40
N MET A 577 21.80 23.29 -25.57
CA MET A 577 22.12 24.10 -26.76
C MET A 577 21.85 25.59 -26.54
N ALA A 578 20.78 25.93 -25.80
CA ALA A 578 20.47 27.33 -25.47
C ALA A 578 21.49 27.96 -24.50
N GLN A 579 22.16 27.15 -23.66
CA GLN A 579 23.17 27.60 -22.71
C GLN A 579 24.59 27.63 -23.30
N HIS A 580 24.83 26.93 -24.41
CA HIS A 580 26.13 26.87 -25.09
C HIS A 580 26.00 27.19 -26.60
N PRO A 581 25.69 28.45 -26.96
CA PRO A 581 25.50 28.86 -28.36
C PRO A 581 26.78 28.84 -29.21
N GLU A 582 27.95 28.66 -28.58
CA GLU A 582 29.26 28.59 -29.25
C GLU A 582 29.62 27.18 -29.77
N MET A 583 28.85 26.15 -29.40
CA MET A 583 29.07 24.77 -29.87
C MET A 583 28.16 24.45 -31.06
N ASP A 584 28.77 24.04 -32.18
CA ASP A 584 28.07 23.59 -33.39
C ASP A 584 27.71 22.10 -33.30
N PHE A 585 26.42 21.81 -33.17
CA PHE A 585 25.88 20.45 -33.07
C PHE A 585 25.43 19.87 -34.43
N SER A 586 25.67 20.56 -35.55
CA SER A 586 25.25 20.13 -36.89
C SER A 586 25.82 18.77 -37.32
N LYS A 587 26.89 18.30 -36.67
CA LYS A 587 27.54 17.00 -36.92
C LYS A 587 27.45 16.01 -35.75
N ALA A 588 26.67 16.32 -34.70
CA ALA A 588 26.55 15.43 -33.55
C ALA A 588 25.62 14.25 -33.86
N LYS A 589 26.15 13.01 -33.80
CA LYS A 589 25.32 11.80 -33.78
C LYS A 589 24.83 11.58 -32.35
N ILE A 590 23.54 11.78 -32.15
CA ILE A 590 22.87 11.53 -30.87
C ILE A 590 22.19 10.17 -31.03
N ASN A 591 22.71 9.16 -30.33
CA ASN A 591 22.08 7.85 -30.21
C ASN A 591 21.25 7.77 -28.93
#